data_AF-A0A9J7ID02-F1
#
_entry.id   AF-A0A9J7ID02-F1
#
_cell.length_a   1.000
_cell.length_b   1.000
_cell.length_c   1.000
_cell.angle_alpha   90.00
_cell.angle_beta   90.00
_cell.angle_gamma   90.00
#
_symmetry.space_group_name_H-M   'P 1'
#
loop_
_entity.id
_entity.type
_entity.pdbx_description
1 polymer ?
#
loop_
_entity_poly.entity_id
_entity_poly.type
_entity_poly.pdbx_seq_one_letter_code
_entity_poly.pdbx_strand_id
1 'polypeptide(L)'
;MFALKFTLLMAFCLAASRASPVDFINVGYENQIINDDLFKSSSILSRHARSPEGGSVGIDYRKDENGRVAVAQYKQNIFSSADGDRSLDAHAHASHNFDHNSNAFGGGVQGKWSTGSGGSADFTKDNFGRQASVQLNQNLFTSRDGRGTIDAYAHGTRNFDYNYNNFGGGLQGRYRF
;
A
#
# COMPACT_ATOMS: atom_id res chain seq x y z
N MET A 1 -31.35 38.59 13.56
CA MET A 1 -30.82 38.57 12.17
C MET A 1 -29.48 37.83 12.01
N PHE A 2 -28.84 37.35 13.09
CA PHE A 2 -27.54 36.64 13.02
C PHE A 2 -27.66 35.15 12.69
N ALA A 3 -28.72 34.47 13.14
CA ALA A 3 -28.87 33.03 12.96
C ALA A 3 -29.05 32.62 11.48
N LEU A 4 -29.90 33.34 10.72
CA LEU A 4 -30.23 32.99 9.33
C LEU A 4 -29.02 33.01 8.39
N LYS A 5 -28.07 33.93 8.60
CA LYS A 5 -26.85 34.04 7.80
C LYS A 5 -25.91 32.85 8.04
N PHE A 6 -25.83 32.38 9.29
CA PHE A 6 -25.00 31.24 9.67
C PHE A 6 -25.58 29.91 9.12
N THR A 7 -26.90 29.75 9.13
CA THR A 7 -27.54 28.55 8.56
C THR A 7 -27.33 28.46 7.06
N LEU A 8 -27.39 29.59 6.36
CA LEU A 8 -27.20 29.66 4.91
C LEU A 8 -25.73 29.38 4.51
N LEU A 9 -24.77 29.88 5.30
CA LEU A 9 -23.34 29.59 5.10
C LEU A 9 -23.05 28.10 5.29
N MET A 10 -23.58 27.47 6.35
CA MET A 10 -23.38 26.04 6.59
C MET A 10 -24.02 25.17 5.49
N ALA A 11 -25.22 25.55 5.03
CA ALA A 11 -25.87 24.85 3.92
C ALA A 11 -25.06 24.97 2.61
N PHE A 12 -24.43 26.12 2.36
CA PHE A 12 -23.57 26.31 1.18
C PHE A 12 -22.26 25.53 1.29
N CYS A 13 -21.65 25.45 2.47
CA CYS A 13 -20.46 24.62 2.72
C CYS A 13 -20.74 23.12 2.54
N LEU A 14 -21.90 22.62 2.98
CA LEU A 14 -22.32 21.23 2.72
C LEU A 14 -22.66 20.96 1.26
N ALA A 15 -23.17 21.96 0.53
CA ALA A 15 -23.43 21.82 -0.90
C ALA A 15 -22.14 21.85 -1.73
N ALA A 16 -21.14 22.62 -1.31
CA ALA A 16 -19.83 22.72 -1.96
C ALA A 16 -18.90 21.54 -1.67
N SER A 17 -19.16 20.72 -0.64
CA SER A 17 -18.35 19.55 -0.29
C SER A 17 -18.66 18.30 -1.12
N ARG A 18 -19.29 18.44 -2.29
CA ARG A 18 -19.39 17.32 -3.24
C ARG A 18 -18.02 17.08 -3.87
N ALA A 19 -17.19 16.33 -3.15
CA ALA A 19 -16.02 15.68 -3.72
C ALA A 19 -16.50 14.82 -4.89
N SER A 20 -16.08 15.18 -6.10
CA SER A 20 -16.24 14.32 -7.25
C SER A 20 -15.59 12.96 -6.94
N PRO A 21 -16.25 11.83 -7.25
CA PRO A 21 -15.56 10.55 -7.21
C PRO A 21 -14.36 10.64 -8.16
N VAL A 22 -13.17 10.44 -7.61
CA VAL A 22 -11.97 10.27 -8.44
C VAL A 22 -11.82 8.77 -8.64
N ASP A 23 -12.13 8.32 -9.86
CA ASP A 23 -11.79 6.99 -10.32
C ASP A 23 -10.27 6.90 -10.42
N PHE A 24 -9.64 6.24 -9.45
CA PHE A 24 -8.23 5.91 -9.56
C PHE A 24 -8.09 4.73 -10.52
N ILE A 25 -7.61 5.04 -11.72
CA ILE A 25 -7.14 4.04 -12.68
C ILE A 25 -6.05 3.23 -11.98
N ASN A 26 -6.35 1.94 -11.83
CA ASN A 26 -5.52 0.90 -11.27
C ASN A 26 -4.27 0.74 -12.16
N VAL A 27 -3.15 1.38 -11.81
CA VAL A 27 -1.88 1.21 -12.53
C VAL A 27 -0.79 0.71 -11.57
N GLY A 28 -0.60 -0.61 -11.57
CA GLY A 28 0.58 -1.35 -11.06
C GLY A 28 0.68 -1.46 -9.53
N TYR A 29 0.80 -2.63 -8.89
CA TYR A 29 1.37 -3.90 -9.33
C TYR A 29 0.66 -5.08 -8.68
N GLU A 30 0.50 -6.11 -9.51
CA GLU A 30 0.06 -7.47 -9.25
C GLU A 30 0.90 -8.13 -8.14
N ASN A 31 0.37 -8.16 -6.91
CA ASN A 31 0.83 -9.06 -5.86
C ASN A 31 -0.29 -10.07 -5.65
N GLN A 32 -0.10 -11.27 -6.21
CA GLN A 32 -0.99 -12.45 -6.18
C GLN A 32 -2.38 -12.16 -5.60
N ILE A 33 -3.19 -11.55 -6.47
CA ILE A 33 -4.62 -11.45 -6.32
C ILE A 33 -5.11 -12.88 -6.11
N ILE A 34 -5.78 -13.13 -4.98
CA ILE A 34 -6.78 -14.20 -4.94
C ILE A 34 -7.76 -13.83 -6.06
N ASN A 35 -7.62 -14.48 -7.23
CA ASN A 35 -8.31 -14.19 -8.49
C ASN A 35 -9.63 -13.42 -8.29
N ASP A 36 -9.59 -12.08 -8.47
CA ASP A 36 -10.76 -11.20 -8.36
C ASP A 36 -11.76 -11.44 -9.51
N ASP A 37 -11.40 -12.21 -10.53
CA ASP A 37 -12.22 -12.49 -11.73
C ASP A 37 -13.38 -13.48 -11.51
N LEU A 38 -13.54 -14.08 -10.32
CA LEU A 38 -14.54 -15.15 -10.13
C LEU A 38 -15.77 -14.77 -9.28
N PHE A 39 -15.85 -13.59 -8.67
CA PHE A 39 -16.98 -13.30 -7.76
C PHE A 39 -17.60 -11.93 -8.01
N LYS A 40 -18.81 -11.99 -8.56
CA LYS A 40 -19.69 -10.88 -8.86
C LYS A 40 -20.05 -10.13 -7.57
N SER A 41 -20.23 -8.82 -7.75
CA SER A 41 -20.69 -7.76 -6.85
C SER A 41 -21.21 -8.12 -5.45
N SER A 42 -20.32 -8.37 -4.48
CA SER A 42 -20.66 -8.26 -3.05
C SER A 42 -20.67 -6.80 -2.58
N SER A 43 -21.55 -6.41 -1.65
CA SER A 43 -21.56 -5.07 -1.05
C SER A 43 -20.24 -4.77 -0.32
N ILE A 44 -19.41 -3.89 -0.88
CA ILE A 44 -18.19 -3.39 -0.25
C ILE A 44 -18.58 -2.18 0.60
N LEU A 45 -18.37 -2.25 1.91
CA LEU A 45 -18.41 -1.06 2.76
C LEU A 45 -16.99 -0.50 2.82
N SER A 46 -16.76 0.58 2.07
CA SER A 46 -15.51 1.31 2.07
C SER A 46 -15.62 2.60 2.90
N ARG A 47 -14.63 2.85 3.75
CA ARG A 47 -14.48 4.12 4.49
C ARG A 47 -13.11 4.70 4.21
N HIS A 48 -13.08 5.95 3.75
CA HIS A 48 -11.84 6.68 3.52
C HIS A 48 -11.80 7.93 4.41
N ALA A 49 -10.65 8.19 5.02
CA ALA A 49 -10.36 9.45 5.70
C ALA A 49 -9.02 10.01 5.20
N ARG A 50 -8.93 11.34 5.07
CA ARG A 50 -7.70 12.04 4.68
C ARG A 50 -7.25 12.92 5.84
N SER A 51 -5.97 12.91 6.18
CA SER A 51 -5.39 13.90 7.08
C SER A 51 -5.09 15.19 6.31
N PRO A 52 -5.12 16.36 6.98
CA PRO A 52 -4.71 17.63 6.36
C PRO A 52 -3.24 17.65 5.90
N GLU A 53 -2.41 16.75 6.43
CA GLU A 53 -0.95 16.74 6.30
C GLU A 53 -0.46 15.70 5.26
N GLY A 54 -1.34 15.23 4.36
CA GLY A 54 -0.96 14.44 3.18
C GLY A 54 -1.16 12.92 3.30
N GLY A 55 -1.50 12.42 4.50
CA GLY A 55 -1.84 11.02 4.71
C GLY A 55 -3.29 10.70 4.36
N SER A 56 -3.55 9.49 3.87
CA SER A 56 -4.93 8.99 3.69
C SER A 56 -5.04 7.59 4.20
N VAL A 57 -6.19 7.24 4.79
CA VAL A 57 -6.50 5.89 5.24
C VAL A 57 -7.74 5.38 4.52
N GLY A 58 -7.63 4.19 3.94
CA GLY A 58 -8.73 3.41 3.42
C GLY A 58 -8.94 2.16 4.27
N ILE A 59 -10.18 1.89 4.63
CA ILE A 59 -10.59 0.65 5.29
C ILE A 59 -11.74 0.05 4.51
N ASP A 60 -11.53 -1.16 4.00
CA ASP A 60 -12.49 -1.87 3.18
C ASP A 60 -12.89 -3.18 3.86
N TYR A 61 -14.20 -3.42 3.92
CA TYR A 61 -14.74 -4.69 4.38
C TYR A 61 -15.65 -5.28 3.31
N ARG A 62 -15.43 -6.56 3.02
CA ARG A 62 -16.28 -7.34 2.09
C ARG A 62 -16.57 -8.72 2.64
N LYS A 63 -17.74 -9.24 2.29
CA LYS A 63 -18.12 -10.64 2.48
C LYS A 63 -18.50 -11.19 1.12
N ASP A 64 -18.05 -12.38 0.72
CA ASP A 64 -18.50 -12.97 -0.56
C ASP A 64 -20.02 -13.20 -0.54
N GLU A 65 -20.62 -13.33 -1.73
CA GLU A 65 -22.09 -13.46 -1.89
C GLU A 65 -22.67 -14.63 -1.09
N ASN A 66 -21.89 -15.69 -0.90
CA ASN A 66 -22.29 -16.89 -0.17
C ASN A 66 -21.98 -16.80 1.34
N GLY A 67 -21.33 -15.73 1.79
CA GLY A 67 -21.00 -15.51 3.19
C GLY A 67 -19.93 -16.43 3.77
N ARG A 68 -19.12 -17.06 2.92
CA ARG A 68 -18.04 -18.01 3.24
C ARG A 68 -16.71 -17.33 3.53
N VAL A 69 -16.49 -16.12 3.04
CA VAL A 69 -15.24 -15.37 3.28
C VAL A 69 -15.56 -13.94 3.69
N ALA A 70 -15.01 -13.50 4.82
CA ALA A 70 -14.94 -12.09 5.19
C ALA A 70 -13.51 -11.57 4.99
N VAL A 71 -13.35 -10.38 4.45
CA VAL A 71 -12.05 -9.72 4.25
C VAL A 71 -12.10 -8.30 4.80
N ALA A 72 -11.03 -7.92 5.49
CA ALA A 72 -10.73 -6.56 5.91
C ALA A 72 -9.42 -6.12 5.26
N GLN A 73 -9.40 -4.92 4.67
CA GLN A 73 -8.20 -4.31 4.12
C GLN A 73 -7.99 -2.94 4.75
N TYR A 74 -6.73 -2.59 4.93
CA TYR A 74 -6.28 -1.33 5.46
C TYR A 74 -5.12 -0.84 4.60
N LYS A 75 -5.18 0.44 4.21
CA LYS A 75 -4.07 1.12 3.56
C LYS A 75 -3.95 2.52 4.14
N GLN A 76 -2.75 2.91 4.53
CA GLN A 76 -2.44 4.25 5.00
C GLN A 76 -1.24 4.82 4.25
N ASN A 77 -1.41 5.99 3.63
CA ASN A 77 -0.26 6.85 3.34
C ASN A 77 0.16 7.52 4.66
N ILE A 78 1.36 7.20 5.13
CA ILE A 78 1.92 7.73 6.38
C ILE A 78 2.61 9.06 6.10
N PHE A 79 3.33 9.13 4.98
CA PHE A 79 4.12 10.28 4.60
C PHE A 79 4.21 10.39 3.09
N SER A 80 4.11 11.62 2.59
CA SER A 80 4.49 12.00 1.25
C SER A 80 5.26 13.31 1.35
N SER A 81 6.41 13.41 0.70
CA SER A 81 7.16 14.66 0.66
C SER A 81 6.48 15.68 -0.24
N ALA A 82 6.70 16.97 0.03
CA ALA A 82 6.08 18.05 -0.73
C ALA A 82 6.48 18.08 -2.21
N ASP A 83 7.69 17.60 -2.52
CA ASP A 83 8.23 17.43 -3.87
C ASP A 83 7.77 16.12 -4.55
N GLY A 84 7.04 15.25 -3.84
CA GLY A 84 6.58 13.96 -4.33
C GLY A 84 7.67 12.89 -4.45
N ASP A 85 8.91 13.24 -4.09
CA ASP A 85 10.07 12.37 -4.29
C ASP A 85 10.22 11.30 -3.21
N ARG A 86 9.46 11.35 -2.13
CA ARG A 86 9.52 10.38 -1.03
C ARG A 86 8.12 10.03 -0.56
N SER A 87 7.87 8.74 -0.39
CA SER A 87 6.62 8.26 0.21
C SER A 87 6.88 7.12 1.19
N LEU A 88 5.97 7.02 2.16
CA LEU A 88 5.88 5.91 3.10
C LEU A 88 4.43 5.50 3.20
N ASP A 89 4.15 4.26 2.85
CA ASP A 89 2.82 3.67 2.89
C ASP A 89 2.83 2.43 3.80
N ALA A 90 1.79 2.29 4.61
CA ALA A 90 1.49 1.06 5.34
C ALA A 90 0.25 0.39 4.75
N HIS A 91 0.23 -0.93 4.80
CA HIS A 91 -0.91 -1.72 4.39
C HIS A 91 -1.05 -2.93 5.30
N ALA A 92 -2.28 -3.39 5.48
CA ALA A 92 -2.60 -4.61 6.17
C ALA A 92 -3.86 -5.22 5.59
N HIS A 93 -3.96 -6.54 5.67
CA HIS A 93 -5.15 -7.26 5.27
C HIS A 93 -5.39 -8.43 6.20
N ALA A 94 -6.66 -8.77 6.36
CA ALA A 94 -7.09 -9.95 7.09
C ALA A 94 -8.27 -10.59 6.36
N SER A 95 -8.35 -11.91 6.41
CA SER A 95 -9.50 -12.65 5.96
C SER A 95 -9.85 -13.78 6.92
N HIS A 96 -11.13 -14.10 6.96
CA HIS A 96 -11.65 -15.26 7.66
C HIS A 96 -12.47 -16.10 6.68
N ASN A 97 -12.14 -17.38 6.58
CA ASN A 97 -12.90 -18.37 5.83
C ASN A 97 -13.77 -19.17 6.82
N PHE A 98 -15.08 -19.05 6.67
CA PHE A 98 -16.08 -19.68 7.52
C PHE A 98 -16.25 -21.19 7.22
N ASP A 99 -15.97 -21.64 5.99
CA ASP A 99 -16.06 -23.06 5.61
C ASP A 99 -14.98 -23.89 6.32
N HIS A 100 -13.79 -23.31 6.46
CA HIS A 100 -12.62 -23.97 7.06
C HIS A 100 -12.26 -23.42 8.45
N ASN A 101 -13.06 -22.50 8.98
CA ASN A 101 -12.82 -21.79 10.25
C ASN A 101 -11.35 -21.32 10.38
N SER A 102 -10.83 -20.67 9.36
CA SER A 102 -9.42 -20.32 9.23
C SER A 102 -9.24 -18.82 9.03
N ASN A 103 -8.24 -18.23 9.70
CA ASN A 103 -7.90 -16.81 9.57
C ASN A 103 -6.58 -16.64 8.84
N ALA A 104 -6.51 -15.72 7.89
CA ALA A 104 -5.27 -15.26 7.28
C ALA A 104 -5.10 -13.76 7.53
N PHE A 105 -3.90 -13.31 7.85
CA PHE A 105 -3.59 -11.90 8.02
C PHE A 105 -2.17 -11.62 7.57
N GLY A 106 -1.93 -10.44 7.03
CA GLY A 106 -0.64 -9.99 6.55
C GLY A 106 -0.60 -8.48 6.43
N GLY A 107 0.51 -7.96 5.93
CA GLY A 107 0.69 -6.54 5.74
C GLY A 107 2.15 -6.14 5.65
N GLY A 108 2.38 -4.84 5.63
CA GLY A 108 3.71 -4.31 5.46
C GLY A 108 3.81 -2.80 5.44
N VAL A 109 5.04 -2.34 5.32
CA VAL A 109 5.41 -0.95 5.14
C VAL A 109 6.31 -0.85 3.92
N GLN A 110 5.99 0.09 3.03
CA GLN A 110 6.74 0.37 1.82
C GLN A 110 7.20 1.82 1.84
N GLY A 111 8.50 2.03 1.70
CA GLY A 111 9.12 3.32 1.49
C GLY A 111 9.68 3.44 0.07
N LYS A 112 9.53 4.62 -0.53
CA LYS A 112 10.14 4.97 -1.82
C LYS A 112 10.80 6.34 -1.72
N TRP A 113 11.92 6.51 -2.42
CA TRP A 113 12.58 7.80 -2.57
C TRP A 113 13.21 7.94 -3.96
N SER A 114 13.27 9.15 -4.50
CA SER A 114 13.90 9.47 -5.79
C SER A 114 15.01 10.52 -5.68
N THR A 115 15.25 11.12 -4.50
CA THR A 115 16.29 12.14 -4.35
C THR A 115 17.70 11.57 -4.56
N GLY A 116 18.47 12.22 -5.43
CA GLY A 116 19.84 11.83 -5.80
C GLY A 116 19.85 10.60 -6.70
N SER A 117 19.88 9.42 -6.08
CA SER A 117 19.98 8.15 -6.77
C SER A 117 18.82 7.20 -6.48
N GLY A 118 17.89 7.56 -5.59
CA GLY A 118 16.61 6.86 -5.42
C GLY A 118 16.68 5.42 -4.91
N GLY A 119 15.54 4.89 -4.48
CA GLY A 119 15.45 3.55 -3.91
C GLY A 119 14.06 3.21 -3.36
N SER A 120 13.92 1.97 -2.91
CA SER A 120 12.74 1.47 -2.22
C SER A 120 13.13 0.51 -1.11
N ALA A 121 12.33 0.48 -0.05
CA ALA A 121 12.41 -0.50 1.00
C ALA A 121 11.02 -1.06 1.27
N ASP A 122 10.90 -2.38 1.31
CA ASP A 122 9.65 -3.09 1.54
C ASP A 122 9.82 -4.04 2.70
N PHE A 123 8.96 -3.92 3.70
CA PHE A 123 8.87 -4.84 4.84
C PHE A 123 7.50 -5.48 4.78
N THR A 124 7.44 -6.79 4.66
CA THR A 124 6.18 -7.52 4.53
C THR A 124 6.12 -8.72 5.46
N LYS A 125 4.90 -9.08 5.83
CA LYS A 125 4.58 -10.28 6.58
C LYS A 125 3.55 -11.09 5.80
N ASP A 126 3.83 -12.36 5.61
CA ASP A 126 2.98 -13.26 4.85
C ASP A 126 1.60 -13.43 5.52
N ASN A 127 0.70 -14.03 4.75
CA ASN A 127 -0.54 -14.53 5.28
C ASN A 127 -0.22 -15.53 6.40
N PHE A 128 -0.87 -15.40 7.54
CA PHE A 128 -0.70 -16.23 8.73
C PHE A 128 0.52 -15.87 9.60
N GLY A 129 1.34 -14.91 9.16
CA GLY A 129 2.41 -14.34 9.96
C GLY A 129 3.59 -15.27 10.25
N ARG A 130 3.77 -16.30 9.42
CA ARG A 130 4.79 -17.33 9.51
C ARG A 130 6.09 -16.93 8.83
N GLN A 131 6.03 -15.96 7.92
CA GLN A 131 7.19 -15.39 7.24
C GLN A 131 7.17 -13.87 7.31
N ALA A 132 8.32 -13.29 7.61
CA ALA A 132 8.59 -11.87 7.39
C ALA A 132 9.67 -11.72 6.32
N SER A 133 9.55 -10.69 5.50
CA SER A 133 10.54 -10.34 4.48
C SER A 133 10.88 -8.85 4.53
N VAL A 134 12.13 -8.57 4.21
CA VAL A 134 12.63 -7.24 3.92
C VAL A 134 13.26 -7.26 2.54
N GLN A 135 13.02 -6.22 1.76
CA GLN A 135 13.71 -5.97 0.51
C GLN A 135 14.15 -4.51 0.48
N LEU A 136 15.37 -4.28 0.00
CA LEU A 136 15.94 -2.97 -0.21
C LEU A 136 16.49 -2.93 -1.63
N ASN A 137 16.15 -1.87 -2.36
CA ASN A 137 16.77 -1.52 -3.62
C ASN A 137 17.22 -0.07 -3.53
N GLN A 138 18.45 0.21 -3.90
CA GLN A 138 19.04 1.54 -3.84
C GLN A 138 19.89 1.72 -5.07
N ASN A 139 19.60 2.70 -5.91
CA ASN A 139 20.57 3.11 -6.91
C ASN A 139 21.62 3.98 -6.19
N LEU A 140 22.88 3.64 -6.33
CA LEU A 140 24.00 4.32 -5.68
C LEU A 140 24.59 5.39 -6.58
N PHE A 141 24.51 5.17 -7.89
CA PHE A 141 25.12 6.03 -8.88
C PHE A 141 24.44 5.87 -10.22
N THR A 142 24.17 7.01 -10.86
CA THR A 142 23.82 7.09 -12.27
C THR A 142 24.77 8.08 -12.92
N SER A 143 25.41 7.67 -14.02
CA SER A 143 26.30 8.56 -14.76
C SER A 143 25.49 9.70 -15.37
N ARG A 144 26.13 10.87 -15.53
CA ARG A 144 25.46 12.07 -16.05
C ARG A 144 24.91 11.90 -17.47
N ASP A 145 25.55 11.06 -18.26
CA ASP A 145 25.16 10.70 -19.63
C ASP A 145 24.19 9.50 -19.68
N GLY A 146 23.79 8.95 -18.52
CA GLY A 146 22.86 7.82 -18.40
C GLY A 146 23.40 6.49 -18.91
N ARG A 147 24.70 6.40 -19.23
CA ARG A 147 25.34 5.21 -19.79
C ARG A 147 25.78 4.19 -18.75
N GLY A 148 25.92 4.60 -17.50
CA GLY A 148 26.35 3.75 -16.39
C GLY A 148 25.44 3.86 -15.18
N THR A 149 25.07 2.73 -14.58
CA THR A 149 24.38 2.68 -13.28
C THR A 149 25.05 1.69 -12.34
N ILE A 150 24.98 1.99 -11.04
CA ILE A 150 25.36 1.07 -9.96
C ILE A 150 24.20 1.00 -8.99
N ASP A 151 23.66 -0.19 -8.82
CA ASP A 151 22.55 -0.48 -7.93
C ASP A 151 23.02 -1.38 -6.80
N ALA A 152 22.56 -1.13 -5.58
CA ALA A 152 22.65 -2.03 -4.44
C ALA A 152 21.28 -2.61 -4.15
N TYR A 153 21.26 -3.91 -3.84
CA TYR A 153 20.05 -4.57 -3.39
C TYR A 153 20.37 -5.49 -2.22
N ALA A 154 19.39 -5.61 -1.33
CA ALA A 154 19.43 -6.59 -0.24
C ALA A 154 18.03 -7.17 -0.06
N HIS A 155 17.97 -8.42 0.35
CA HIS A 155 16.74 -9.07 0.76
C HIS A 155 17.00 -9.98 1.94
N GLY A 156 16.00 -10.12 2.79
CA GLY A 156 16.03 -10.98 3.95
C GLY A 156 14.67 -11.60 4.15
N THR A 157 14.64 -12.87 4.52
CA THR A 157 13.41 -13.55 4.93
C THR A 157 13.64 -14.30 6.23
N ARG A 158 12.61 -14.31 7.07
CA ARG A 158 12.56 -15.00 8.36
C ARG A 158 11.36 -15.93 8.34
N ASN A 159 11.57 -17.23 8.43
CA ASN A 159 10.48 -18.20 8.63
C ASN A 159 10.41 -18.57 10.12
N PHE A 160 9.31 -18.20 10.76
CA PHE A 160 9.09 -18.39 12.20
C PHE A 160 8.80 -19.86 12.57
N ASP A 161 8.20 -20.65 11.68
CA ASP A 161 7.90 -22.07 11.92
C ASP A 161 9.18 -22.89 12.07
N TYR A 162 10.14 -22.67 11.17
CA TYR A 162 11.38 -23.44 11.11
C TYR A 162 12.58 -22.74 11.75
N ASN A 163 12.34 -21.61 12.43
CA ASN A 163 13.39 -20.74 12.96
C ASN A 163 14.53 -20.45 11.94
N TYR A 164 14.17 -20.34 10.66
CA TYR A 164 15.12 -20.20 9.57
C TYR A 164 15.23 -18.74 9.09
N ASN A 165 16.42 -18.37 8.62
CA ASN A 165 16.69 -17.08 8.01
C ASN A 165 17.37 -17.29 6.66
N ASN A 166 17.00 -16.48 5.68
CA ASN A 166 17.69 -16.42 4.40
C ASN A 166 17.96 -14.96 4.05
N PHE A 167 19.21 -14.63 3.76
CA PHE A 167 19.64 -13.28 3.42
C PHE A 167 20.45 -13.32 2.14
N GLY A 168 20.27 -12.30 1.31
CA GLY A 168 21.04 -12.12 0.10
C GLY A 168 21.11 -10.65 -0.27
N GLY A 169 21.99 -10.35 -1.21
CA GLY A 169 22.20 -8.98 -1.68
C GLY A 169 23.44 -8.88 -2.53
N GLY A 170 23.63 -7.72 -3.11
CA GLY A 170 24.78 -7.46 -3.95
C GLY A 170 24.77 -6.08 -4.57
N LEU A 171 25.78 -5.86 -5.40
CA LEU A 171 25.90 -4.70 -6.26
C LEU A 171 25.70 -5.15 -7.71
N GLN A 172 24.94 -4.39 -8.47
CA GLN A 172 24.77 -4.60 -9.90
C GLN A 172 25.20 -3.35 -10.65
N GLY A 173 26.23 -3.47 -11.48
CA GLY A 173 26.64 -2.45 -12.44
C GLY A 173 26.04 -2.71 -13.81
N ARG A 174 25.60 -1.66 -14.51
CA ARG A 174 25.21 -1.73 -15.93
C ARG A 174 25.92 -0.61 -16.68
N TYR A 175 26.51 -0.94 -17.83
CA TYR A 175 27.22 0.02 -18.67
C TYR A 175 26.85 -0.21 -20.14
N ARG A 176 26.66 0.88 -20.89
CA ARG A 176 26.48 0.88 -22.34
C ARG A 176 27.67 1.58 -23.00
N PHE A 177 28.25 0.92 -24.00
CA PHE A 177 29.36 1.41 -24.80
C PHE A 177 28.84 2.08 -26.08
#